data_AF-A0A7V7VJ32-F1
#
_entry.id   AF-A0A7V7VJ32-F1
#
_cell.length_a   1.000
_cell.length_b   1.000
_cell.length_c   1.000
_cell.angle_alpha   90.00
_cell.angle_beta   90.00
_cell.angle_gamma   90.00
#
_symmetry.space_group_name_H-M   'P 1'
#
loop_
_entity.id
_entity.type
_entity.pdbx_description
1 polymer ?
#
loop_
_entity_poly.entity_id
_entity_poly.type
_entity_poly.pdbx_seq_one_letter_code
_entity_poly.pdbx_strand_id
1 'polypeptide(L)' 'MSISKRGRIIATLVPALVAPLASGEPAKPDIMARLRATWGERVFTLKEVAAMRAEELKGEEG' A
#
# COMPACT_ATOMS: atom_id res chain seq x y z
N MET A 1 5.90 -28.64 -13.52
CA MET A 1 6.33 -27.61 -14.49
C MET A 1 7.52 -26.88 -13.89
N SER A 2 8.66 -26.76 -14.59
CA SER A 2 9.90 -26.21 -14.04
C SER A 2 10.17 -24.79 -14.57
N ILE A 3 10.82 -23.96 -13.74
CA ILE A 3 11.28 -22.61 -14.09
C ILE A 3 12.79 -22.68 -14.31
N SER A 4 13.25 -22.20 -15.46
CA SER A 4 14.67 -22.19 -15.82
C SER A 4 15.20 -20.79 -16.11
N LYS A 5 16.49 -20.58 -15.86
CA LYS A 5 17.24 -19.38 -16.20
C LYS A 5 18.62 -19.79 -16.74
N ARG A 6 18.96 -19.34 -17.95
CA ARG A 6 20.21 -19.68 -18.66
C ARG A 6 20.47 -21.19 -18.73
N GLY A 7 19.42 -21.97 -19.05
CA GLY A 7 19.51 -23.44 -19.15
C GLY A 7 19.62 -24.19 -17.82
N ARG A 8 19.65 -23.50 -16.68
CA ARG A 8 19.61 -24.14 -15.36
C ARG A 8 18.21 -24.03 -14.75
N ILE A 9 17.72 -25.13 -14.19
CA ILE A 9 16.48 -25.12 -13.41
C ILE A 9 16.73 -24.38 -12.10
N ILE A 10 15.91 -23.38 -11.81
CA ILE A 10 16.03 -22.55 -10.59
C ILE A 10 14.86 -22.75 -9.63
N ALA A 11 13.73 -23.27 -10.11
CA ALA A 11 12.57 -23.56 -9.29
C ALA A 11 11.62 -24.56 -9.96
N THR A 12 10.73 -25.13 -9.16
CA THR A 12 9.63 -26.00 -9.61
C THR A 12 8.32 -25.35 -9.21
N LEU A 13 7.39 -25.21 -10.16
CA LEU A 13 6.03 -24.78 -9.85
C LEU A 13 5.33 -25.91 -9.08
N VAL A 14 4.90 -25.59 -7.87
CA VAL A 14 4.00 -26.42 -7.06
C VAL A 14 2.60 -25.80 -7.10
N PRO A 15 1.53 -26.60 -7.14
CA PRO A 15 0.17 -26.08 -6.97
C PRO A 15 0.08 -25.27 -5.69
N ALA A 16 -0.60 -24.12 -5.74
CA ALA A 16 -0.94 -23.40 -4.52
C ALA A 16 -1.83 -24.31 -3.68
N LEU A 17 -1.34 -24.72 -2.51
CA LEU A 17 -2.19 -25.31 -1.49
C LEU A 17 -3.09 -24.18 -1.00
N VAL A 18 -4.37 -24.22 -1.39
CA VAL A 18 -5.38 -23.40 -0.74
C VAL A 18 -5.45 -23.94 0.69
N ALA A 19 -4.68 -23.34 1.60
CA ALA A 19 -4.96 -23.49 3.01
C ALA A 19 -6.44 -23.13 3.18
N PRO A 20 -7.23 -23.91 3.95
CA PRO A 20 -8.55 -23.44 4.36
C PRO A 20 -8.30 -22.03 4.88
N LEU A 21 -8.92 -21.02 4.26
CA LEU A 21 -8.90 -19.67 4.80
C LEU A 21 -9.29 -19.85 6.25
N ALA A 22 -8.35 -19.68 7.17
CA ALA A 22 -8.68 -19.57 8.58
C ALA A 22 -9.82 -18.57 8.59
N SER A 23 -10.98 -19.00 9.10
CA SER A 23 -12.31 -18.49 8.80
C SER A 23 -12.57 -17.10 9.39
N GLY A 24 -11.70 -16.16 9.07
CA GLY A 24 -11.77 -14.77 9.40
C GLY A 24 -10.92 -14.06 8.38
N GLU A 25 -11.57 -13.52 7.35
CA GLU A 25 -10.98 -12.38 6.65
C GLU A 25 -10.48 -11.41 7.74
N PRO A 26 -9.24 -10.90 7.63
CA PRO A 26 -8.77 -9.91 8.59
C PRO A 26 -9.80 -8.77 8.61
N ALA A 27 -10.30 -8.45 9.81
CA ALA A 27 -11.30 -7.42 9.96
C ALA A 27 -10.82 -6.14 9.27
N LYS A 28 -11.64 -5.60 8.37
CA LYS A 28 -11.30 -4.36 7.67
C LYS A 28 -11.01 -3.29 8.72
N PRO A 29 -9.85 -2.60 8.66
CA PRO A 29 -9.56 -1.54 9.60
C PRO A 29 -10.57 -0.41 9.39
N ASP A 30 -11.03 0.18 10.49
CA ASP A 30 -11.83 1.40 10.42
C ASP A 30 -10.91 2.58 10.06
N ILE A 31 -10.83 2.85 8.76
CA ILE A 31 -10.03 3.93 8.21
C ILE A 31 -10.53 5.29 8.70
N MET A 32 -11.85 5.46 8.86
CA MET A 32 -12.42 6.74 9.28
C MET A 32 -12.15 7.03 10.75
N ALA A 33 -12.20 6.02 11.62
CA ALA A 33 -11.76 6.15 13.01
C ALA A 33 -10.27 6.52 13.11
N ARG A 34 -9.41 5.89 12.31
CA ARG A 34 -7.98 6.22 12.28
C ARG A 34 -7.73 7.65 11.79
N LEU A 35 -8.36 8.06 10.69
CA LEU A 35 -8.23 9.42 10.17
C LEU A 35 -8.68 10.46 11.19
N ARG A 36 -9.81 10.23 11.88
CA ARG A 36 -10.27 11.11 12.97
C ARG A 36 -9.33 11.12 14.17
N ALA A 37 -8.76 9.98 14.55
CA ALA A 37 -7.80 9.93 15.65
C ALA A 37 -6.51 10.68 15.33
N THR A 38 -6.02 10.58 14.09
CA THR A 38 -4.78 11.22 13.64
C THR A 38 -4.96 12.71 13.37
N TRP A 39 -6.05 13.10 12.73
CA TRP A 39 -6.23 14.45 12.17
C TRP A 39 -7.35 15.25 12.84
N GLY A 40 -8.20 14.62 13.66
CA GLY A 40 -9.34 15.27 14.30
C GLY A 40 -10.29 15.90 13.29
N GLU A 41 -10.65 17.15 13.54
CA GLU A 41 -11.48 17.99 12.67
C GLU A 41 -10.63 18.98 11.84
N ARG A 42 -9.34 18.69 11.63
CA ARG A 42 -8.45 19.62 10.94
C ARG A 42 -8.89 19.84 9.49
N VAL A 43 -9.15 21.11 9.16
CA VAL A 43 -9.45 21.57 7.80
C VAL A 43 -8.37 22.56 7.38
N PHE A 44 -7.77 22.33 6.21
CA PHE A 44 -6.76 23.23 5.66
C PHE A 44 -7.42 24.36 4.85
N THR A 45 -6.90 25.56 5.02
CA THR A 45 -7.26 26.70 4.19
C THR A 45 -6.65 26.57 2.80
N LEU A 46 -7.23 27.27 1.82
CA LEU A 46 -6.69 27.31 0.46
C LEU A 46 -5.22 27.78 0.42
N LYS A 47 -4.84 28.70 1.31
CA LYS A 47 -3.46 29.19 1.42
C LYS A 47 -2.49 28.09 1.87
N GLU A 48 -2.87 27.31 2.87
CA GLU A 48 -2.06 26.19 3.36
C GLU A 48 -1.96 25.08 2.30
N VAL A 49 -3.04 24.80 1.57
CA VAL A 49 -3.01 23.85 0.45
C VAL A 49 -2.06 24.33 -0.64
N ALA A 50 -2.10 25.60 -1.02
CA ALA A 50 -1.18 26.16 -2.01
C ALA A 50 0.29 26.07 -1.57
N ALA A 51 0.58 26.32 -0.29
CA ALA A 51 1.93 26.18 0.25
C ALA A 51 2.42 24.72 0.22
N MET A 52 1.57 23.74 0.59
CA MET A 52 1.91 22.32 0.50
C MET A 52 2.22 21.89 -0.94
N ARG A 53 1.41 22.35 -1.90
CA ARG A 53 1.66 22.08 -3.33
C ARG A 53 2.97 22.67 -3.83
N ALA A 54 3.31 23.89 -3.43
CA ALA A 54 4.57 24.51 -3.81
C ALA A 54 5.79 23.72 -3.29
N GLU A 55 5.71 23.18 -2.07
CA GLU A 55 6.78 22.34 -1.52
C GLU A 55 6.86 20.96 -2.18
N GLU A 56 5.73 20.36 -2.60
CA GLU A 56 5.74 19.12 -3.40
C GLU A 56 6.50 19.31 -4.72
N LEU A 57 6.23 20.39 -5.47
CA LEU A 57 6.86 20.66 -6.77
C LEU A 57 8.37 20.93 -6.65
N LYS A 58 8.80 21.51 -5.53
CA LYS A 58 10.22 21.81 -5.27
C LYS A 58 11.10 20.54 -5.19
N GLY A 59 10.50 19.36 -5.01
CA GLY A 59 11.19 18.07 -4.99
C GLY A 59 11.33 17.36 -6.35
N GLU A 60 10.79 17.93 -7.44
CA GLU A 60 10.86 17.34 -8.80
C GLU A 60 12.06 17.81 -9.63
N GLU A 61 13.00 18.56 -9.05
CA GLU A 61 14.25 18.95 -9.71
C GLU A 61 15.36 17.93 -9.40
N GLY A 62 15.31 16.79 -10.11
CA GLY A 62 16.42 15.86 -10.26
C GLY A 62 17.28 16.19 -11.48
#